data_AF-A0A9W5ARV8-F1
#
_entry.id   AF-A0A9W5ARV8-F1
#
_cell.length_a   1.000
_cell.length_b   1.000
_cell.length_c   1.000
_cell.angle_alpha   90.00
_cell.angle_beta   90.00
_cell.angle_gamma   90.00
#
_symmetry.space_group_name_H-M   'P 1'
#
loop_
_entity.id
_entity.type
_entity.pdbx_description
1 polymer ?
#
loop_
_entity_poly.entity_id
_entity_poly.type
_entity_poly.pdbx_seq_one_letter_code
_entity_poly.pdbx_strand_id
1 'polypeptide(L)'
;MCRNGNISDLEFIYNLIIDGSKNKNFVEDYYNNPDAARGLKIELLSILTNKIRANGNIAYAIIYEYQGKPIGFVIMSSIDKNKGNELYMASIEPTFRGKGFGKKMLSEITKQFEGKNLAFIARCNEYSESMYQILLKLGFEHAQTGKEGYRILNFTL
;
A
#
# COMPACT_ATOMS: atom_id res chain seq x y z
N MET A 1 10.19 11.73 4.74
CA MET A 1 9.43 11.96 5.99
C MET A 1 8.03 11.45 5.76
N CYS A 2 7.46 10.75 6.73
CA CYS A 2 6.10 10.25 6.67
C CYS A 2 5.12 11.24 7.31
N ARG A 3 3.93 11.41 6.73
CA ARG A 3 2.80 12.10 7.36
C ARG A 3 1.49 11.38 7.09
N ASN A 4 0.46 11.67 7.87
CA ASN A 4 -0.88 11.17 7.57
C ASN A 4 -1.40 11.76 6.26
N GLY A 5 -2.02 10.91 5.44
CA GLY A 5 -2.74 11.32 4.25
C GLY A 5 -4.07 11.99 4.60
N ASN A 6 -4.44 12.99 3.80
CA ASN A 6 -5.70 13.71 3.89
C ASN A 6 -6.34 13.85 2.50
N ILE A 7 -7.50 14.50 2.42
CA ILE A 7 -8.27 14.58 1.17
C ILE A 7 -7.51 15.27 0.01
N SER A 8 -6.57 16.18 0.28
CA SER A 8 -5.77 16.80 -0.79
C SER A 8 -4.80 15.84 -1.47
N ASP A 9 -4.51 14.69 -0.85
CA ASP A 9 -3.64 13.65 -1.42
C ASP A 9 -4.40 12.68 -2.33
N LEU A 10 -5.72 12.81 -2.46
CA LEU A 10 -6.57 11.86 -3.18
C LEU A 10 -6.10 11.64 -4.62
N GLU A 11 -5.92 12.71 -5.39
CA GLU A 11 -5.51 12.59 -6.79
C GLU A 11 -4.10 12.01 -6.92
N PHE A 12 -3.19 12.33 -5.99
CA PHE A 12 -1.84 11.79 -5.98
C PHE A 12 -1.85 10.27 -5.79
N ILE A 13 -2.56 9.77 -4.77
CA ILE A 13 -2.67 8.33 -4.51
C ILE A 13 -3.40 7.63 -5.66
N TYR A 14 -4.53 8.19 -6.10
CA TYR A 14 -5.35 7.65 -7.18
C TYR A 14 -4.51 7.47 -8.46
N ASN A 15 -3.82 8.51 -8.91
CA ASN A 15 -3.02 8.45 -10.14
C ASN A 15 -1.90 7.41 -10.05
N LEU A 16 -1.22 7.28 -8.91
CA LEU A 16 -0.20 6.25 -8.72
C LEU A 16 -0.76 4.82 -8.76
N ILE A 17 -1.99 4.61 -8.28
CA ILE A 17 -2.66 3.30 -8.37
C ILE A 17 -3.08 3.02 -9.81
N ILE A 18 -3.69 3.98 -10.50
CA ILE A 18 -4.09 3.84 -11.90
C ILE A 18 -2.87 3.52 -12.79
N ASP A 19 -1.77 4.26 -12.62
CA ASP A 19 -0.53 4.01 -13.36
C ASP A 19 0.13 2.68 -13.01
N GLY A 20 0.06 2.27 -11.74
CA GLY A 20 0.52 0.95 -11.33
C GLY A 20 -0.32 -0.18 -11.91
N SER A 21 -1.64 0.05 -12.09
CA SER A 21 -2.60 -0.90 -12.66
C SER A 21 -2.34 -1.17 -14.15
N LYS A 22 -1.89 -0.15 -14.92
CA LYS A 22 -1.40 -0.32 -16.31
C LYS A 22 -0.30 -1.37 -16.43
N ASN A 23 0.50 -1.51 -15.37
CA ASN A 23 1.64 -2.41 -15.29
C ASN A 23 1.37 -3.60 -14.36
N LYS A 24 0.09 -3.89 -14.05
CA LYS A 24 -0.36 -5.03 -13.24
C LYS A 24 0.17 -5.07 -11.80
N ASN A 25 0.70 -3.96 -11.30
CA ASN A 25 1.14 -3.85 -9.90
C ASN A 25 -0.05 -3.74 -8.93
N PHE A 26 -1.20 -3.30 -9.45
CA PHE A 26 -2.50 -3.29 -8.80
C PHE A 26 -3.52 -3.97 -9.72
N VAL A 27 -4.78 -4.07 -9.28
CA VAL A 27 -5.88 -4.65 -10.04
C VAL A 27 -6.01 -3.95 -11.40
N GLU A 28 -5.88 -4.70 -12.50
CA GLU A 28 -5.87 -4.17 -13.88
C GLU A 28 -7.15 -3.39 -14.21
N ASP A 29 -8.29 -3.83 -13.67
CA ASP A 29 -9.59 -3.19 -13.89
C ASP A 29 -9.65 -1.75 -13.42
N TYR A 30 -8.82 -1.32 -12.44
CA TYR A 30 -8.76 0.09 -12.08
C TYR A 30 -8.35 0.97 -13.25
N TYR A 31 -7.57 0.46 -14.21
CA TYR A 31 -7.24 1.17 -15.44
C TYR A 31 -8.22 0.90 -16.58
N ASN A 32 -8.65 -0.35 -16.76
CA ASN A 32 -9.42 -0.76 -17.93
C ASN A 32 -10.94 -0.55 -17.80
N ASN A 33 -11.46 -0.40 -16.57
CA ASN A 33 -12.88 -0.32 -16.30
C ASN A 33 -13.23 0.99 -15.55
N PRO A 34 -13.97 1.93 -16.18
CA PRO A 34 -14.36 3.19 -15.56
C PRO A 34 -15.14 3.04 -14.25
N ASP A 35 -15.94 1.98 -14.10
CA ASP A 35 -16.71 1.75 -12.87
C ASP A 35 -15.81 1.29 -11.73
N ALA A 36 -14.82 0.42 -12.02
CA ALA A 36 -13.82 0.01 -11.05
C ALA A 36 -12.93 1.20 -10.64
N ALA A 37 -12.53 2.06 -11.59
CA ALA A 37 -11.79 3.28 -11.32
C ALA A 37 -12.58 4.24 -10.42
N ARG A 38 -13.89 4.42 -10.68
CA ARG A 38 -14.78 5.21 -9.83
C ARG A 38 -14.89 4.62 -8.43
N GLY A 39 -15.05 3.29 -8.33
CA GLY A 39 -15.10 2.56 -7.06
C GLY A 39 -13.82 2.75 -6.24
N LEU A 40 -12.65 2.68 -6.87
CA LEU A 40 -11.37 2.98 -6.24
C LEU A 40 -11.34 4.42 -5.69
N LYS A 41 -11.78 5.41 -6.47
CA LYS A 41 -11.78 6.81 -6.03
C LYS A 41 -12.68 7.04 -4.81
N ILE A 42 -13.85 6.38 -4.76
CA ILE A 42 -14.76 6.40 -3.61
C ILE A 42 -14.12 5.73 -2.39
N GLU A 43 -13.49 4.57 -2.56
CA GLU A 43 -12.76 3.87 -1.50
C GLU A 43 -11.65 4.76 -0.91
N LEU A 44 -10.82 5.36 -1.76
CA LEU A 44 -9.74 6.26 -1.32
C LEU A 44 -10.28 7.49 -0.61
N LEU A 45 -11.39 8.08 -1.09
CA LEU A 45 -12.04 9.19 -0.41
C LEU A 45 -12.45 8.80 1.01
N SER A 46 -13.11 7.65 1.17
CA SER A 46 -13.49 7.13 2.49
C SER A 46 -12.29 6.86 3.41
N ILE A 47 -11.21 6.27 2.89
CA ILE A 47 -9.98 6.03 3.67
C ILE A 47 -9.35 7.36 4.11
N LEU A 48 -9.36 8.39 3.27
CA LEU A 48 -8.74 9.67 3.59
C LEU A 48 -9.56 10.49 4.59
N THR A 49 -10.88 10.46 4.50
CA THR A 49 -11.79 11.26 5.36
C THR A 49 -12.25 10.52 6.60
N ASN A 50 -12.73 9.28 6.45
CA ASN A 50 -13.43 8.52 7.48
C ASN A 50 -12.55 7.43 8.12
N LYS A 51 -11.34 7.22 7.59
CA LYS A 51 -10.42 6.17 8.03
C LYS A 51 -11.02 4.76 7.99
N ILE A 52 -11.88 4.50 6.99
CA ILE A 52 -12.58 3.23 6.83
C ILE A 52 -12.66 2.84 5.36
N ARG A 53 -12.55 1.53 5.10
CA ARG A 53 -12.78 0.90 3.80
C ARG A 53 -14.26 0.61 3.59
N ALA A 54 -14.68 0.39 2.34
CA ALA A 54 -16.07 0.05 2.00
C ALA A 54 -16.55 -1.24 2.69
N ASN A 55 -15.65 -2.15 3.05
CA ASN A 55 -15.98 -3.37 3.79
C ASN A 55 -16.06 -3.17 5.32
N GLY A 56 -15.89 -1.94 5.82
CA GLY A 56 -15.95 -1.60 7.24
C GLY A 56 -14.64 -1.74 8.00
N ASN A 57 -13.54 -2.15 7.37
CA ASN A 57 -12.23 -2.22 8.02
C ASN A 57 -11.65 -0.82 8.24
N ILE A 58 -11.03 -0.60 9.39
CA ILE A 58 -10.29 0.63 9.68
C ILE A 58 -9.08 0.69 8.76
N ALA A 59 -8.88 1.82 8.10
CA ALA A 59 -7.73 2.02 7.22
C ALA A 59 -7.29 3.48 7.20
N TYR A 60 -6.02 3.71 6.92
CA TYR A 60 -5.47 5.05 6.80
C TYR A 60 -4.31 5.09 5.82
N ALA A 61 -4.15 6.23 5.15
CA ALA A 61 -3.04 6.49 4.26
C ALA A 61 -1.90 7.20 5.00
N ILE A 62 -0.67 6.84 4.67
CA ILE A 62 0.57 7.50 5.03
C ILE A 62 1.20 8.01 3.74
N ILE A 63 1.54 9.30 3.68
CA ILE A 63 2.26 9.92 2.57
C ILE A 63 3.74 9.98 2.90
N TYR A 64 4.56 9.57 1.93
CA TYR A 64 6.00 9.67 1.99
C TYR A 64 6.48 10.88 1.20
N GLU A 65 7.13 11.81 1.89
CA GLU A 65 7.60 13.06 1.32
C GLU A 65 9.12 13.12 1.21
N TYR A 66 9.57 13.75 0.12
CA TYR A 66 10.95 14.11 -0.11
C TYR A 66 11.01 15.57 -0.55
N GLN A 67 11.84 16.37 0.14
CA GLN A 67 11.97 17.83 -0.11
C GLN A 67 10.61 18.57 -0.12
N GLY A 68 9.73 18.21 0.82
CA GLY A 68 8.40 18.84 0.97
C GLY A 68 7.37 18.45 -0.08
N LYS A 69 7.65 17.45 -0.94
CA LYS A 69 6.73 16.94 -1.95
C LYS A 69 6.36 15.48 -1.70
N PRO A 70 5.08 15.09 -1.85
CA PRO A 70 4.68 13.68 -1.89
C PRO A 70 5.38 12.94 -3.03
N ILE A 71 6.05 11.83 -2.71
CA ILE A 71 6.70 10.95 -3.70
C ILE A 71 6.29 9.49 -3.55
N GLY A 72 5.49 9.17 -2.54
CA GLY A 72 4.93 7.83 -2.36
C GLY A 72 3.83 7.80 -1.33
N PHE A 73 3.18 6.65 -1.23
CA PHE A 73 2.17 6.40 -0.21
C PHE A 73 2.19 4.95 0.25
N VAL A 74 1.61 4.73 1.42
CA VAL A 74 1.18 3.42 1.94
C VAL A 74 -0.23 3.54 2.49
N ILE A 75 -1.09 2.57 2.22
CA ILE A 75 -2.37 2.41 2.89
C ILE A 75 -2.26 1.22 3.83
N MET A 76 -2.48 1.47 5.11
CA MET A 76 -2.62 0.44 6.14
C MET A 76 -4.11 0.14 6.32
N SER A 77 -4.46 -1.14 6.48
CA SER A 77 -5.83 -1.60 6.74
C SER A 77 -5.82 -2.60 7.89
N SER A 78 -6.85 -2.63 8.72
CA SER A 78 -7.06 -3.78 9.61
C SER A 78 -7.55 -4.98 8.81
N ILE A 79 -7.24 -6.17 9.32
CA ILE A 79 -7.81 -7.44 8.88
C ILE A 79 -8.89 -7.81 9.89
N ASP A 80 -10.13 -8.02 9.43
CA ASP A 80 -11.30 -8.46 10.20
C ASP A 80 -11.31 -8.00 11.67
N LYS A 81 -11.78 -6.76 11.91
CA LYS A 81 -12.05 -6.20 13.25
C LYS A 81 -11.02 -6.61 14.32
N ASN A 82 -9.72 -6.43 14.02
CA ASN A 82 -8.55 -6.56 14.92
C ASN A 82 -7.76 -7.88 14.89
N LYS A 83 -7.84 -8.69 13.83
CA LYS A 83 -7.01 -9.90 13.70
C LYS A 83 -5.58 -9.65 13.17
N GLY A 84 -5.26 -8.42 12.82
CA GLY A 84 -3.94 -8.02 12.34
C GLY A 84 -4.02 -6.77 11.48
N ASN A 85 -2.88 -6.35 10.95
CA ASN A 85 -2.79 -5.22 10.02
C ASN A 85 -2.35 -5.72 8.64
N GLU A 86 -2.77 -5.02 7.61
CA GLU A 86 -2.39 -5.27 6.23
C GLU A 86 -1.71 -4.02 5.68
N LEU A 87 -0.54 -4.20 5.08
CA LEU A 87 0.01 -3.24 4.14
C LEU A 87 -0.77 -3.41 2.84
N TYR A 88 -1.88 -2.67 2.73
CA TYR A 88 -2.91 -2.90 1.74
C TYR A 88 -2.50 -2.42 0.34
N MET A 89 -1.92 -1.22 0.26
CA MET A 89 -1.42 -0.68 -0.99
C MET A 89 -0.17 0.16 -0.71
N ALA A 90 0.80 0.14 -1.62
CA ALA A 90 1.95 1.04 -1.54
C ALA A 90 2.50 1.32 -2.94
N SER A 91 2.96 2.55 -3.15
CA SER A 91 3.62 2.93 -4.40
C SER A 91 4.59 4.09 -4.17
N ILE A 92 5.58 4.18 -5.05
CA ILE A 92 6.48 5.32 -5.21
C ILE A 92 6.25 5.91 -6.59
N GLU A 93 6.30 7.22 -6.71
CA GLU A 93 6.25 7.94 -7.97
C GLU A 93 7.33 7.40 -8.94
N PRO A 94 7.01 7.13 -10.21
CA PRO A 94 7.93 6.48 -11.15
C PRO A 94 9.32 7.11 -11.22
N THR A 95 9.41 8.45 -11.19
CA THR A 95 10.66 9.22 -11.25
C THR A 95 11.58 9.01 -10.04
N PHE A 96 11.06 8.49 -8.92
CA PHE A 96 11.79 8.19 -7.68
C PHE A 96 12.05 6.68 -7.49
N ARG A 97 11.58 5.82 -8.39
CA ARG A 97 11.85 4.36 -8.33
C ARG A 97 13.31 4.05 -8.64
N GLY A 98 13.79 2.88 -8.19
CA GLY A 98 15.18 2.43 -8.38
C GLY A 98 16.22 3.17 -7.52
N LYS A 99 15.82 4.21 -6.77
CA LYS A 99 16.71 5.06 -5.95
C LYS A 99 16.69 4.71 -4.45
N GLY A 100 16.07 3.59 -4.08
CA GLY A 100 15.96 3.15 -2.68
C GLY A 100 14.84 3.79 -1.84
N PHE A 101 14.09 4.76 -2.39
CA PHE A 101 13.01 5.44 -1.65
C PHE A 101 11.90 4.49 -1.16
N GLY A 102 11.54 3.47 -1.94
CA GLY A 102 10.54 2.47 -1.51
C GLY A 102 10.99 1.68 -0.28
N LYS A 103 12.24 1.21 -0.25
CA LYS A 103 12.82 0.53 0.92
C LYS A 103 12.86 1.47 2.13
N LYS A 104 13.27 2.72 1.92
CA LYS A 104 13.36 3.72 2.99
C LYS A 104 11.98 4.04 3.58
N MET A 105 10.98 4.28 2.72
CA MET A 105 9.58 4.50 3.10
C MET A 105 9.05 3.36 3.96
N LEU A 106 9.16 2.11 3.48
CA LEU A 106 8.64 0.96 4.21
C LEU A 106 9.41 0.67 5.49
N SER A 107 10.73 0.91 5.53
CA SER A 107 11.51 0.81 6.76
C SER A 107 11.08 1.86 7.80
N GLU A 108 10.85 3.11 7.39
CA GLU A 108 10.36 4.16 8.30
C GLU A 108 8.97 3.85 8.86
N ILE A 109 8.11 3.19 8.07
CA ILE A 109 6.75 2.82 8.50
C ILE A 109 6.77 1.60 9.42
N THR A 110 7.49 0.53 9.05
CA THR A 110 7.59 -0.70 9.86
C THR A 110 8.19 -0.44 11.24
N LYS A 111 9.19 0.45 11.33
CA LYS A 111 9.78 0.89 12.61
C LYS A 111 8.77 1.50 13.59
N GLN A 112 7.68 2.11 13.12
CA GLN A 112 6.64 2.67 14.01
C GLN A 112 5.82 1.60 14.74
N PHE A 113 5.97 0.35 14.33
CA PHE A 113 5.27 -0.80 14.90
C PHE A 113 6.17 -1.73 15.69
N GLU A 114 7.49 -1.51 15.69
CA GLU A 114 8.44 -2.29 16.49
C GLU A 114 8.00 -2.32 17.97
N GLY A 115 8.02 -3.51 18.56
CA GLY A 115 7.60 -3.74 19.95
C GLY A 115 6.09 -3.77 20.20
N LYS A 116 5.24 -3.61 19.17
CA LYS A 116 3.77 -3.64 19.33
C LYS A 116 3.14 -5.04 19.21
N ASN A 117 3.94 -6.10 19.05
CA ASN A 117 3.50 -7.49 18.85
C ASN A 117 2.35 -7.58 17.82
N LEU A 118 2.53 -6.92 16.67
CA LEU A 118 1.57 -6.85 15.58
C LEU A 118 2.01 -7.77 14.44
N ALA A 119 1.08 -8.57 13.95
CA ALA A 119 1.25 -9.28 12.68
C ALA A 119 0.84 -8.37 11.50
N PHE A 120 1.71 -8.26 10.51
CA PHE A 120 1.37 -7.65 9.22
C PHE A 120 1.22 -8.72 8.16
N ILE A 121 0.24 -8.53 7.26
CA ILE A 121 0.20 -9.21 5.98
C ILE A 121 0.45 -8.21 4.86
N ALA A 122 1.04 -8.68 3.77
CA ALA A 122 1.08 -7.98 2.49
C ALA A 122 0.73 -8.96 1.37
N ARG A 123 -0.02 -8.48 0.38
CA ARG A 123 -0.35 -9.27 -0.82
C ARG A 123 0.30 -8.60 -2.03
N CYS A 124 1.32 -9.23 -2.59
CA CYS A 124 2.04 -8.71 -3.73
C CYS A 124 1.68 -9.51 -4.98
N ASN A 125 1.20 -8.81 -6.01
CA ASN A 125 1.06 -9.40 -7.33
C ASN A 125 2.43 -9.93 -7.83
N GLU A 126 2.45 -10.97 -8.66
CA GLU A 126 3.66 -11.50 -9.30
C GLU A 126 4.43 -10.42 -10.09
N TYR A 127 3.72 -9.48 -10.73
CA TYR A 127 4.35 -8.36 -11.46
C TYR A 127 5.02 -7.33 -10.53
N SER A 128 4.68 -7.31 -9.24
CA SER A 128 5.21 -6.38 -8.24
C SER A 128 6.55 -6.85 -7.63
N GLU A 129 7.47 -7.37 -8.45
CA GLU A 129 8.72 -8.01 -7.98
C GLU A 129 9.58 -7.09 -7.12
N SER A 130 9.70 -5.82 -7.51
CA SER A 130 10.50 -4.85 -6.74
C SER A 130 9.94 -4.66 -5.32
N MET A 131 8.61 -4.65 -5.16
CA MET A 131 7.97 -4.53 -3.85
C MET A 131 8.18 -5.80 -3.03
N TYR A 132 7.99 -6.97 -3.65
CA TYR A 132 8.23 -8.27 -3.01
C TYR A 132 9.66 -8.36 -2.43
N GLN A 133 10.67 -8.00 -3.21
CA GLN A 133 12.07 -8.00 -2.78
C GLN A 133 12.36 -6.98 -1.67
N ILE A 134 11.67 -5.84 -1.65
CA ILE A 134 11.78 -4.87 -0.56
C ILE A 134 11.21 -5.47 0.72
N LEU A 135 10.03 -6.09 0.66
CA LEU A 135 9.38 -6.69 1.84
C LEU A 135 10.21 -7.82 2.43
N LEU A 136 10.75 -8.73 1.61
CA LEU A 136 11.66 -9.78 2.08
C LEU A 136 12.88 -9.21 2.82
N LYS A 137 13.49 -8.16 2.28
CA LYS A 137 14.64 -7.48 2.91
C LYS A 137 14.30 -6.73 4.20
N LEU A 138 13.02 -6.48 4.44
CA LEU A 138 12.50 -5.89 5.68
C LEU A 138 12.07 -6.97 6.68
N GLY A 139 12.26 -8.25 6.36
CA GLY A 139 11.97 -9.38 7.23
C GLY A 139 10.58 -9.98 7.05
N PHE A 140 9.79 -9.52 6.07
CA PHE A 140 8.57 -10.24 5.71
C PHE A 140 8.94 -11.62 5.15
N GLU A 141 8.19 -12.64 5.54
CA GLU A 141 8.37 -14.01 5.08
C GLU A 141 7.28 -14.38 4.10
N HIS A 142 7.64 -15.09 3.04
CA HIS A 142 6.67 -15.65 2.11
C HIS A 142 5.88 -16.76 2.80
N ALA A 143 4.57 -16.60 2.92
CA ALA A 143 3.69 -17.61 3.51
C ALA A 143 3.07 -18.54 2.47
N GLN A 144 2.52 -17.96 1.40
CA GLN A 144 1.89 -18.72 0.31
C GLN A 144 1.77 -17.91 -0.98
N THR A 145 1.59 -18.58 -2.12
CA THR A 145 1.20 -17.97 -3.39
C THR A 145 -0.22 -18.43 -3.75
N GLY A 146 -1.13 -17.48 -3.94
CA GLY A 146 -2.51 -17.76 -4.34
C GLY A 146 -2.64 -18.18 -5.80
N LYS A 147 -3.82 -18.73 -6.17
CA LYS A 147 -4.11 -19.22 -7.53
C LYS A 147 -3.98 -18.17 -8.63
N GLU A 148 -4.11 -16.89 -8.28
CA GLU A 148 -4.00 -15.75 -9.19
C GLU A 148 -2.60 -15.09 -9.15
N GLY A 149 -1.58 -15.79 -8.64
CA GLY A 149 -0.19 -15.31 -8.63
C GLY A 149 0.14 -14.32 -7.51
N TYR A 150 -0.84 -13.94 -6.66
CA TYR A 150 -0.58 -13.10 -5.50
C TYR A 150 0.24 -13.84 -4.44
N ARG A 151 1.40 -13.28 -4.10
CA ARG A 151 2.27 -13.73 -3.02
C ARG A 151 1.84 -13.08 -1.73
N ILE A 152 1.49 -13.91 -0.75
CA ILE A 152 1.10 -13.50 0.58
C ILE A 152 2.32 -13.57 1.47
N LEU A 153 2.67 -12.44 2.06
CA LEU A 153 3.78 -12.30 2.97
C LEU A 153 3.28 -11.95 4.37
N ASN A 154 3.91 -12.52 5.38
CA ASN A 154 3.65 -12.24 6.78
C ASN A 154 4.86 -11.56 7.42
N PHE A 155 4.63 -10.70 8.39
CA PHE A 155 5.69 -10.11 9.21
C PHE A 155 5.25 -10.17 10.66
N THR A 156 6.11 -10.75 11.50
CA THR A 156 5.89 -10.88 12.94
C THR A 156 6.97 -10.05 13.63
N LEU A 157 6.53 -9.04 14.39
CA LEU A 157 7.38 -8.17 15.22
C LEU A 157 7.49 -8.68 16.64
#